data_AF-A0A943GKN1-F1
#
_entry.id   AF-A0A943GKN1-F1
#
_cell.length_a   1.000
_cell.length_b   1.000
_cell.length_c   1.000
_cell.angle_alpha   90.00
_cell.angle_beta   90.00
_cell.angle_gamma   90.00
#
_symmetry.space_group_name_H-M   'P 1'
#
loop_
_entity.id
_entity.type
_entity.pdbx_description
1 polymer ?
#
loop_
_entity_poly.entity_id
_entity_poly.type
_entity_poly.pdbx_seq_one_letter_code
_entity_poly.pdbx_strand_id
1 'polypeptide(L)'
;MRKKLMALVSAVVLAAATVTTAFAAPSVTVSGVVSGIQSATDKNGNEVGIRIENISDTNLTAEETKAVEEIKNIDKVKEVMEAAGVTFEEGMQVADIKNVIAPEGTEFPVTITFKVAGVTANSRVAVLHFDTAKGAWEVVESKAGEGTITATFNSLSPVAFVVDKDTAANGATSPQTGEPITLALAGLAICAGAVGMGVTAKRRK
;
A
#
# COMPACT_ATOMS: atom_id res chain seq x y z
N MET A 1 -35.93 -19.30 -63.54
CA MET A 1 -36.06 -17.90 -63.04
C MET A 1 -35.55 -17.87 -61.60
N ARG A 2 -34.52 -17.08 -61.28
CA ARG A 2 -33.93 -17.03 -59.93
C ARG A 2 -34.49 -15.85 -59.14
N LYS A 3 -35.40 -16.07 -58.21
CA LYS A 3 -35.90 -15.03 -57.26
C LYS A 3 -36.27 -15.70 -55.93
N LYS A 4 -36.08 -14.96 -54.82
CA LYS A 4 -36.34 -15.31 -53.41
C LYS A 4 -35.29 -16.22 -52.72
N LEU A 5 -34.25 -15.60 -52.14
CA LEU A 5 -33.59 -15.92 -50.85
C LEU A 5 -32.23 -15.21 -50.66
N MET A 6 -32.19 -13.87 -50.85
CA MET A 6 -31.02 -13.04 -50.49
C MET A 6 -31.49 -11.70 -49.90
N ALA A 7 -32.21 -11.77 -48.78
CA ALA A 7 -32.72 -10.60 -48.05
C ALA A 7 -32.82 -10.87 -46.54
N LEU A 8 -31.73 -11.37 -45.93
CA LEU A 8 -31.61 -11.56 -44.48
C LEU A 8 -30.14 -11.56 -43.99
N VAL A 9 -29.34 -10.54 -44.36
CA VAL A 9 -27.97 -10.36 -43.84
C VAL A 9 -27.67 -8.87 -43.61
N SER A 10 -28.54 -8.16 -42.88
CA SER A 10 -28.36 -6.72 -42.60
C SER A 10 -29.01 -6.23 -41.29
N ALA A 11 -29.06 -7.07 -40.25
CA ALA A 11 -29.78 -6.72 -39.00
C ALA A 11 -29.19 -7.28 -37.68
N VAL A 12 -27.96 -7.81 -37.64
CA VAL A 12 -27.36 -8.40 -36.41
C VAL A 12 -25.86 -8.08 -36.25
N VAL A 13 -25.46 -6.79 -36.34
CA VAL A 13 -24.07 -6.36 -36.04
C VAL A 13 -24.03 -5.00 -35.31
N LEU A 14 -25.08 -4.63 -34.56
CA LEU A 14 -25.16 -3.28 -33.94
C LEU A 14 -25.96 -3.25 -32.62
N ALA A 15 -25.80 -4.30 -31.79
CA ALA A 15 -26.49 -4.42 -30.50
C ALA A 15 -25.62 -5.08 -29.42
N ALA A 16 -24.43 -4.52 -29.15
CA ALA A 16 -23.61 -4.82 -27.97
C ALA A 16 -22.59 -3.70 -27.70
N ALA A 17 -23.02 -2.43 -27.70
CA ALA A 17 -22.23 -1.37 -27.09
C ALA A 17 -22.27 -1.58 -25.56
N THR A 18 -21.31 -2.35 -25.07
CA THR A 18 -21.17 -2.68 -23.65
C THR A 18 -21.13 -1.41 -22.82
N VAL A 19 -21.99 -1.29 -21.82
CA VAL A 19 -21.87 -0.27 -20.78
C VAL A 19 -20.56 -0.51 -20.03
N THR A 20 -19.50 0.18 -20.43
CA THR A 20 -18.28 0.26 -19.63
C THR A 20 -18.59 1.11 -18.41
N THR A 21 -19.15 0.48 -17.39
CA THR A 21 -19.07 0.98 -16.03
C THR A 21 -17.59 1.02 -15.68
N ALA A 22 -16.97 2.18 -15.88
CA ALA A 22 -15.70 2.53 -15.29
C ALA A 22 -15.95 2.60 -13.78
N PHE A 23 -15.90 1.45 -13.10
CA PHE A 23 -15.69 1.43 -11.67
C PHE A 23 -14.39 2.19 -11.44
N ALA A 24 -14.48 3.32 -10.74
CA ALA A 24 -13.30 3.94 -10.18
C ALA A 24 -12.55 2.83 -9.42
N ALA A 25 -11.24 2.70 -9.69
CA ALA A 25 -10.45 1.70 -9.00
C ALA A 25 -10.66 1.88 -7.49
N PRO A 26 -10.86 0.78 -6.71
CA PRO A 26 -11.03 0.90 -5.27
C PRO A 26 -9.87 1.72 -4.73
N SER A 27 -10.17 2.77 -3.96
CA SER A 27 -9.15 3.69 -3.44
C SER A 27 -8.09 2.89 -2.70
N VAL A 28 -6.85 2.93 -3.21
CA VAL A 28 -5.73 2.15 -2.68
C VAL A 28 -5.43 2.59 -1.26
N THR A 29 -5.90 1.81 -0.29
CA THR A 29 -5.61 2.00 1.12
C THR A 29 -4.28 1.33 1.42
N VAL A 30 -3.23 2.12 1.56
CA VAL A 30 -1.89 1.60 1.87
C VAL A 30 -1.91 1.12 3.31
N SER A 31 -1.78 -0.19 3.51
CA SER A 31 -1.56 -0.77 4.83
C SER A 31 -0.10 -0.60 5.24
N GLY A 32 0.37 0.64 5.30
CA GLY A 32 1.74 1.03 5.64
C GLY A 32 2.00 0.97 7.14
N VAL A 33 1.47 -0.07 7.79
CA VAL A 33 1.54 -0.27 9.23
C VAL A 33 2.98 -0.56 9.64
N VAL A 34 3.45 0.15 10.65
CA VAL A 34 4.75 -0.09 11.26
C VAL A 34 4.63 -1.32 12.14
N SER A 35 5.21 -2.43 11.66
CA SER A 35 5.12 -3.76 12.26
C SER A 35 6.20 -4.04 13.31
N GLY A 36 7.17 -3.13 13.47
CA GLY A 36 8.22 -3.21 14.48
C GLY A 36 9.56 -2.65 13.99
N ILE A 37 10.63 -3.02 14.68
CA ILE A 37 12.00 -2.59 14.39
C ILE A 37 12.76 -3.71 13.68
N GLN A 38 13.65 -3.34 12.77
CA GLN A 38 14.67 -4.21 12.18
C GLN A 38 16.03 -4.01 12.84
N SER A 39 16.43 -2.76 13.09
CA SER A 39 17.63 -2.40 13.86
C SER A 39 17.50 -0.98 14.41
N ALA A 40 18.29 -0.66 15.44
CA ALA A 40 18.49 0.70 15.91
C ALA A 40 19.91 0.86 16.45
N THR A 41 20.61 1.91 16.05
CA THR A 41 21.99 2.19 16.48
C THR A 41 22.15 3.61 16.99
N ASP A 42 22.85 3.78 18.10
CA ASP A 42 23.22 5.09 18.65
C ASP A 42 24.31 5.81 17.82
N LYS A 43 24.66 7.02 18.25
CA LYS A 43 25.73 7.85 17.68
C LYS A 43 27.09 7.15 17.61
N ASN A 44 27.33 6.19 18.50
CA ASN A 44 28.60 5.50 18.66
C ASN A 44 28.60 4.14 17.93
N GLY A 45 27.48 3.75 17.31
CA GLY A 45 27.30 2.51 16.57
C GLY A 45 26.88 1.32 17.44
N ASN A 46 26.50 1.52 18.71
CA ASN A 46 25.98 0.46 19.56
C ASN A 46 24.51 0.18 19.24
N GLU A 47 24.08 -1.08 19.36
CA GLU A 47 22.67 -1.46 19.22
C GLU A 47 21.84 -0.96 20.41
N VAL A 48 20.69 -0.33 20.13
CA VAL A 48 19.79 0.24 21.14
C VAL A 48 18.45 -0.49 21.16
N GLY A 49 18.01 -0.93 22.34
CA GLY A 49 16.72 -1.58 22.55
C GLY A 49 15.53 -0.61 22.51
N ILE A 50 15.21 -0.06 21.33
CA ILE A 50 14.05 0.81 21.12
C ILE A 50 12.74 0.01 21.28
N ARG A 51 11.73 0.63 21.89
CA ARG A 51 10.35 0.11 21.95
C ARG A 51 9.43 0.91 21.04
N ILE A 52 8.42 0.24 20.49
CA ILE A 52 7.33 0.85 19.71
C ILE A 52 6.01 0.45 20.37
N GLU A 53 5.16 1.43 20.61
CA GLU A 53 3.83 1.27 21.20
C GLU A 53 2.80 1.96 20.29
N ASN A 54 1.58 1.42 20.19
CA ASN A 54 0.51 2.12 19.49
C ASN A 54 0.08 3.32 20.33
N ILE A 55 -0.26 4.43 19.67
CA ILE A 55 -0.78 5.63 20.34
C ILE A 55 -1.99 5.28 21.23
N SER A 56 -2.90 4.42 20.77
CA SER A 56 -4.09 3.99 21.52
C SER A 56 -3.78 3.20 22.80
N ASP A 57 -2.60 2.58 22.89
CA ASP A 57 -2.16 1.78 24.04
C ASP A 57 -1.20 2.58 24.96
N THR A 58 -0.86 3.81 24.58
CA THR A 58 0.14 4.67 25.24
C THR A 58 -0.53 5.75 26.09
N ASN A 59 -0.06 5.96 27.32
CA ASN A 59 -0.38 7.15 28.11
C ASN A 59 0.46 8.35 27.63
N LEU A 60 0.04 8.98 26.53
CA LEU A 60 0.61 10.24 26.07
C LEU A 60 0.24 11.41 26.99
N THR A 61 1.06 12.46 26.97
CA THR A 61 0.69 13.76 27.54
C THR A 61 -0.45 14.40 26.74
N ALA A 62 -1.10 15.41 27.34
CA ALA A 62 -2.16 16.17 26.66
C ALA A 62 -1.64 16.89 25.40
N GLU A 63 -0.38 17.33 25.40
CA GLU A 63 0.26 18.01 24.27
C GLU A 63 0.55 17.04 23.13
N GLU A 64 1.17 15.89 23.41
CA GLU A 64 1.40 14.83 22.43
C GLU A 64 0.08 14.29 21.85
N THR A 65 -0.94 14.09 22.69
CA THR A 65 -2.28 13.64 22.24
C THR A 65 -2.87 14.63 21.24
N LYS A 66 -2.82 15.93 21.54
CA LYS A 66 -3.29 16.99 20.64
C LYS A 66 -2.47 17.02 19.35
N ALA A 67 -1.15 16.92 19.45
CA ALA A 67 -0.24 16.91 18.30
C ALA A 67 -0.49 15.71 17.38
N VAL A 68 -0.81 14.54 17.93
CA VAL A 68 -1.16 13.32 17.17
C VAL A 68 -2.53 13.42 16.52
N GLU A 69 -3.54 14.02 17.15
CA GLU A 69 -4.82 14.30 16.47
C GLU A 69 -4.66 15.33 15.35
N GLU A 70 -3.82 16.36 15.54
CA GLU A 70 -3.56 17.38 14.51
C GLU A 70 -2.81 16.82 13.30
N ILE A 71 -1.80 15.96 13.49
CA ILE A 71 -1.00 15.42 12.38
C ILE A 71 -1.74 14.37 11.54
N LYS A 72 -2.87 13.82 12.03
CA LYS A 72 -3.77 13.02 11.19
C LYS A 72 -4.39 13.84 10.05
N ASN A 73 -4.47 15.17 10.19
CA ASN A 73 -4.84 16.02 9.07
C ASN A 73 -3.66 16.18 8.11
N ILE A 74 -3.85 15.75 6.87
CA ILE A 74 -2.84 15.83 5.82
C ILE A 74 -2.41 17.27 5.49
N ASP A 75 -3.28 18.27 5.70
CA ASP A 75 -2.92 19.68 5.56
C ASP A 75 -1.83 20.09 6.54
N LYS A 76 -1.86 19.53 7.77
CA LYS A 76 -0.83 19.80 8.79
C LYS A 76 0.47 19.10 8.47
N VAL A 77 0.43 17.88 7.95
CA VAL A 77 1.60 17.15 7.44
C VAL A 77 2.28 17.97 6.33
N LYS A 78 1.49 18.45 5.37
CA LYS A 78 1.96 19.29 4.27
C LYS A 78 2.64 20.56 4.79
N GLU A 79 2.02 21.28 5.72
CA GLU A 79 2.60 22.49 6.34
C GLU A 79 3.96 22.20 6.99
N VAL A 80 4.07 21.10 7.76
CA VAL A 80 5.32 20.68 8.42
C VAL A 80 6.40 20.29 7.40
N MET A 81 6.02 19.57 6.34
CA MET A 81 6.95 19.16 5.28
C MET A 81 7.46 20.35 4.47
N GLU A 82 6.57 21.25 4.05
CA GLU A 82 6.94 22.48 3.34
C GLU A 82 7.81 23.41 4.20
N ALA A 83 7.53 23.54 5.51
CA ALA A 83 8.36 24.29 6.44
C ALA A 83 9.77 23.71 6.61
N ALA A 84 9.92 22.38 6.48
CA ALA A 84 11.21 21.68 6.46
C ALA A 84 11.88 21.69 5.07
N GLY A 85 11.27 22.27 4.04
CA GLY A 85 11.77 22.29 2.66
C GLY A 85 11.62 20.96 1.91
N VAL A 86 10.77 20.04 2.41
CA VAL A 86 10.49 18.74 1.80
C VAL A 86 9.24 18.83 0.94
N THR A 87 9.34 18.43 -0.33
CA THR A 87 8.22 18.45 -1.27
C THR A 87 7.13 17.46 -0.84
N PHE A 88 5.93 17.99 -0.61
CA PHE A 88 4.72 17.20 -0.42
C PHE A 88 4.07 16.86 -1.78
N GLU A 89 3.75 15.58 -2.00
CA GLU A 89 3.07 15.09 -3.21
C GLU A 89 1.62 14.72 -2.88
N GLU A 90 0.67 14.96 -3.80
CA GLU A 90 -0.77 14.67 -3.57
C GLU A 90 -1.09 13.20 -3.28
N GLY A 91 -0.15 12.28 -3.55
CA GLY A 91 -0.25 10.86 -3.20
C GLY A 91 0.11 10.52 -1.74
N MET A 92 0.69 11.46 -0.99
CA MET A 92 1.15 11.22 0.39
C MET A 92 -0.01 11.13 1.38
N GLN A 93 0.07 10.14 2.28
CA GLN A 93 -0.85 9.97 3.41
C GLN A 93 -0.09 9.56 4.67
N VAL A 94 -0.67 9.82 5.84
CA VAL A 94 -0.18 9.24 7.10
C VAL A 94 -0.52 7.76 7.12
N ALA A 95 0.50 6.93 7.04
CA ALA A 95 0.39 5.47 7.00
C ALA A 95 0.25 4.85 8.39
N ASP A 96 0.95 5.41 9.39
CA ASP A 96 0.88 5.00 10.78
C ASP A 96 1.38 6.14 11.69
N ILE A 97 0.98 6.11 12.96
CA ILE A 97 1.56 6.95 14.02
C ILE A 97 1.85 6.02 15.20
N LYS A 98 3.09 6.06 15.70
CA LYS A 98 3.54 5.23 16.80
C LYS A 98 4.23 6.06 17.87
N ASN A 99 4.07 5.66 19.13
CA ASN A 99 5.00 6.11 20.16
C ASN A 99 6.29 5.30 20.04
N VAL A 100 7.44 5.96 20.01
CA VAL A 100 8.75 5.33 19.88
C VAL A 100 9.57 5.76 21.09
N ILE A 101 10.16 4.80 21.81
CA ILE A 101 10.76 5.04 23.13
C ILE A 101 12.17 4.45 23.17
N ALA A 102 13.16 5.28 23.49
CA ALA A 102 14.51 4.82 23.83
C ALA A 102 14.63 4.42 25.31
N PRO A 103 15.55 3.51 25.66
CA PRO A 103 15.94 3.30 27.05
C PRO A 103 16.66 4.54 27.61
N GLU A 104 16.59 4.73 28.93
CA GLU A 104 17.31 5.82 29.62
C GLU A 104 18.82 5.72 29.36
N GLY A 105 19.48 6.88 29.19
CA GLY A 105 20.92 6.94 28.90
C GLY A 105 21.32 6.69 27.44
N THR A 106 20.36 6.54 26.51
CA THR A 106 20.65 6.45 25.07
C THR A 106 21.33 7.71 24.54
N GLU A 107 22.44 7.55 23.80
CA GLU A 107 23.16 8.67 23.19
C GLU A 107 22.61 9.00 21.79
N PHE A 108 22.17 10.25 21.61
CA PHE A 108 21.60 10.74 20.35
C PHE A 108 22.67 11.39 19.43
N PRO A 109 22.51 11.34 18.09
CA PRO A 109 21.35 10.81 17.37
C PRO A 109 21.30 9.27 17.31
N VAL A 110 20.09 8.73 17.13
CA VAL A 110 19.84 7.30 16.96
C VAL A 110 19.25 7.06 15.57
N THR A 111 19.88 6.19 14.77
CA THR A 111 19.35 5.73 13.50
C THR A 111 18.54 4.46 13.70
N ILE A 112 17.26 4.47 13.30
CA ILE A 112 16.32 3.36 13.48
C ILE A 112 15.81 2.91 12.11
N THR A 113 15.85 1.61 11.86
CA THR A 113 15.21 0.97 10.71
C THR A 113 13.92 0.29 11.14
N PHE A 114 12.79 0.86 10.75
CA PHE A 114 11.44 0.35 10.98
C PHE A 114 11.02 -0.64 9.89
N LYS A 115 10.24 -1.66 10.25
CA LYS A 115 9.60 -2.60 9.31
C LYS A 115 8.23 -2.06 8.93
N VAL A 116 8.05 -1.67 7.67
CA VAL A 116 6.85 -0.99 7.17
C VAL A 116 6.33 -1.74 5.95
N ALA A 117 5.14 -2.34 6.07
CA ALA A 117 4.58 -3.15 5.00
C ALA A 117 4.24 -2.29 3.76
N GLY A 118 4.46 -2.82 2.56
CA GLY A 118 4.19 -2.13 1.30
C GLY A 118 5.19 -1.03 0.89
N VAL A 119 6.17 -0.68 1.74
CA VAL A 119 7.27 0.22 1.34
C VAL A 119 8.31 -0.55 0.52
N THR A 120 8.83 0.09 -0.53
CA THR A 120 9.94 -0.40 -1.37
C THR A 120 11.06 0.64 -1.40
N ALA A 121 12.25 0.29 -1.90
CA ALA A 121 13.36 1.23 -2.02
C ALA A 121 13.08 2.43 -2.96
N ASN A 122 12.05 2.34 -3.81
CA ASN A 122 11.61 3.43 -4.70
C ASN A 122 10.41 4.23 -4.14
N SER A 123 9.88 3.85 -2.97
CA SER A 123 8.74 4.53 -2.37
C SER A 123 9.14 5.90 -1.83
N ARG A 124 8.35 6.94 -2.13
CA ARG A 124 8.48 8.25 -1.48
C ARG A 124 7.91 8.15 -0.07
N VAL A 125 8.74 8.49 0.91
CA VAL A 125 8.40 8.46 2.34
C VAL A 125 8.91 9.73 3.01
N ALA A 126 8.23 10.13 4.09
CA ALA A 126 8.74 11.09 5.04
C ALA A 126 8.42 10.59 6.45
N VAL A 127 9.31 10.87 7.41
CA VAL A 127 9.11 10.56 8.82
C VAL A 127 9.06 11.88 9.58
N LEU A 128 7.98 12.09 10.33
CA LEU A 128 7.80 13.27 11.17
C LEU A 128 7.92 12.85 12.64
N HIS A 129 8.61 13.64 13.43
CA HIS A 129 8.78 13.45 14.88
C HIS A 129 8.23 14.67 15.62
N PHE A 130 7.49 14.44 16.70
CA PHE A 130 7.06 15.51 17.59
C PHE A 130 8.18 15.86 18.59
N ASP A 131 8.82 17.02 18.43
CA ASP A 131 9.75 17.53 19.42
C ASP A 131 8.96 18.15 20.58
N THR A 132 8.96 17.47 21.73
CA THR A 132 8.28 17.90 22.96
C THR A 132 8.92 19.13 23.63
N ALA A 133 10.19 19.44 23.35
CA ALA A 133 10.86 20.63 23.87
C ALA A 133 10.53 21.88 23.04
N LYS A 134 10.27 21.72 21.73
CA LYS A 134 9.75 22.78 20.85
C LYS A 134 8.22 22.85 20.84
N GLY A 135 7.53 21.77 21.21
CA GLY A 135 6.07 21.62 21.09
C GLY A 135 5.60 21.54 19.64
N ALA A 136 6.42 21.00 18.73
CA ALA A 136 6.20 21.06 17.29
C ALA A 136 6.66 19.79 16.56
N TRP A 137 6.00 19.48 15.44
CA TRP A 137 6.44 18.43 14.52
C TRP A 137 7.60 18.93 13.66
N GLU A 138 8.64 18.09 13.49
CA GLU A 138 9.74 18.29 12.56
C GLU A 138 9.90 17.09 11.63
N VAL A 139 10.37 17.33 10.40
CA VAL A 139 10.70 16.23 9.46
C VAL A 139 12.08 15.69 9.79
N VAL A 140 12.17 14.38 9.90
CA VAL A 140 13.39 13.62 10.19
C VAL A 140 13.97 13.10 8.88
N GLU A 141 15.30 13.18 8.74
CA GLU A 141 16.01 12.56 7.60
C GLU A 141 15.65 11.07 7.55
N SER A 142 15.06 10.65 6.43
CA SER A 142 14.47 9.34 6.27
C SER A 142 14.65 8.79 4.86
N LYS A 143 14.73 7.45 4.77
CA LYS A 143 15.01 6.72 3.53
C LYS A 143 14.21 5.42 3.47
N ALA A 144 13.56 5.19 2.33
CA ALA A 144 12.86 3.93 2.06
C ALA A 144 13.82 2.80 1.70
N GLY A 145 13.41 1.57 2.02
CA GLY A 145 14.05 0.31 1.64
C GLY A 145 12.99 -0.78 1.44
N GLU A 146 13.40 -1.97 1.05
CA GLU A 146 12.48 -3.10 0.81
C GLU A 146 11.81 -3.56 2.11
N GLY A 147 10.54 -3.17 2.30
CA GLY A 147 9.75 -3.41 3.51
C GLY A 147 10.19 -2.58 4.72
N THR A 148 10.95 -1.49 4.52
CA THR A 148 11.54 -0.72 5.63
C THR A 148 11.58 0.79 5.40
N ILE A 149 11.58 1.55 6.50
CA ILE A 149 11.97 2.97 6.51
C ILE A 149 13.10 3.14 7.53
N THR A 150 14.22 3.75 7.13
CA THR A 150 15.30 4.13 8.04
C THR A 150 15.22 5.62 8.31
N ALA A 151 15.33 6.05 9.57
CA ALA A 151 15.33 7.47 9.96
C ALA A 151 16.26 7.75 11.15
N THR A 152 16.80 8.97 11.24
CA THR A 152 17.82 9.35 12.24
C THR A 152 17.31 10.46 13.17
N PHE A 153 17.05 10.13 14.43
CA PHE A 153 16.38 10.99 15.40
C PHE A 153 17.35 11.62 16.39
N ASN A 154 17.07 12.85 16.83
CA ASN A 154 17.79 13.52 17.93
C ASN A 154 17.07 13.38 19.29
N SER A 155 15.80 12.95 19.26
CA SER A 155 14.92 12.69 20.41
C SER A 155 13.84 11.70 19.97
N LEU A 156 13.18 11.03 20.93
CA LEU A 156 12.09 10.10 20.63
C LEU A 156 10.85 10.43 21.48
N SER A 157 9.78 10.69 20.74
CA SER A 157 8.39 10.98 21.14
C SER A 157 7.56 10.77 19.84
N PRO A 158 6.21 10.69 19.87
CA PRO A 158 5.38 10.23 18.77
C PRO A 158 5.89 10.54 17.35
N VAL A 159 5.99 9.47 16.56
CA VAL A 159 6.53 9.46 15.19
C VAL A 159 5.40 9.13 14.23
N ALA A 160 5.18 10.01 13.26
CA ALA A 160 4.23 9.83 12.17
C ALA A 160 4.97 9.41 10.90
N PHE A 161 4.48 8.35 10.26
CA PHE A 161 5.05 7.78 9.04
C PHE A 161 4.18 8.20 7.87
N VAL A 162 4.75 8.98 6.95
CA VAL A 162 4.06 9.48 5.76
C VAL A 162 4.59 8.72 4.55
N VAL A 163 3.68 8.17 3.76
CA VAL A 163 4.02 7.32 2.60
C VAL A 163 3.14 7.72 1.41
N ASP A 164 3.77 7.82 0.24
CA ASP A 164 3.07 8.08 -1.03
C ASP A 164 2.42 6.80 -1.58
N LYS A 165 1.09 6.84 -1.74
CA LYS A 165 0.26 5.70 -2.19
C LYS A 165 0.57 5.17 -3.57
N ASP A 166 1.11 6.00 -4.46
CA ASP A 166 1.36 5.63 -5.85
C ASP A 166 2.76 5.02 -6.03
N THR A 167 3.60 5.10 -4.98
CA THR A 167 4.94 4.51 -4.95
C THR A 167 5.13 3.46 -3.86
N ALA A 168 4.23 3.38 -2.87
CA ALA A 168 4.07 2.21 -2.03
C ALA A 168 3.54 1.04 -2.88
N ALA A 169 4.22 -0.10 -2.82
CA ALA A 169 3.71 -1.31 -3.43
C ALA A 169 2.47 -1.77 -2.67
N ASN A 170 1.32 -1.78 -3.36
CA ASN A 170 0.17 -2.54 -2.88
C ASN A 170 0.61 -4.00 -2.71
N GLY A 171 0.45 -4.55 -1.51
CA GLY A 171 0.56 -6.00 -1.27
C GLY A 171 -0.51 -6.83 -1.99
N ALA A 172 -1.42 -6.17 -2.71
CA ALA A 172 -2.31 -6.80 -3.67
C ALA A 172 -1.55 -7.11 -4.96
N THR A 173 -1.38 -8.40 -5.24
CA THR A 173 -1.15 -8.89 -6.61
C THR A 173 -2.27 -8.37 -7.50
N SER A 174 -1.96 -7.39 -8.35
CA SER A 174 -2.88 -6.95 -9.40
C SER A 174 -3.23 -8.16 -10.28
N PRO A 175 -4.50 -8.33 -10.72
CA PRO A 175 -4.85 -9.38 -11.67
C PRO A 175 -4.16 -9.11 -13.02
N GLN A 176 -2.98 -9.70 -13.20
CA GLN A 176 -2.22 -9.67 -14.45
C GLN A 176 -2.92 -10.52 -15.50
N THR A 177 -3.84 -9.93 -16.26
CA THR A 177 -4.23 -10.42 -17.59
C THR A 177 -4.47 -9.25 -18.56
N GLY A 178 -3.39 -8.54 -18.87
CA GLY A 178 -3.21 -7.88 -20.17
C GLY A 178 -2.59 -8.83 -21.21
N GLU A 179 -2.41 -10.11 -20.86
CA GLU A 179 -1.83 -11.15 -21.71
C GLU A 179 -2.93 -12.11 -22.19
N PRO A 180 -2.88 -12.58 -23.45
CA PRO A 180 -3.87 -13.51 -23.98
C PRO A 180 -3.80 -14.83 -23.22
N ILE A 181 -4.97 -15.33 -22.80
CA ILE A 181 -5.13 -16.56 -22.01
C ILE A 181 -4.49 -17.76 -22.74
N THR A 182 -3.26 -18.07 -22.38
CA THR A 182 -2.59 -19.33 -22.73
C THR A 182 -2.96 -20.34 -21.65
N LEU A 183 -4.10 -21.00 -21.85
CA LEU A 183 -4.69 -21.93 -20.89
C LEU A 183 -3.81 -23.21 -20.75
N ALA A 184 -2.84 -23.18 -19.83
CA ALA A 184 -1.86 -24.23 -19.61
C ALA A 184 -2.14 -25.08 -18.35
N LEU A 185 -3.12 -25.98 -18.49
CA LEU A 185 -3.08 -27.39 -18.02
C LEU A 185 -3.37 -27.78 -16.54
N ALA A 186 -4.15 -28.87 -16.41
CA ALA A 186 -4.40 -29.77 -15.26
C ALA A 186 -5.20 -29.20 -14.06
N GLY A 187 -6.26 -29.84 -13.51
CA GLY A 187 -6.96 -31.12 -13.76
C GLY A 187 -8.13 -31.27 -12.73
N LEU A 188 -8.85 -32.38 -12.51
CA LEU A 188 -8.98 -33.71 -13.16
C LEU A 188 -10.28 -34.41 -12.60
N ALA A 189 -10.79 -35.47 -13.26
CA ALA A 189 -11.98 -36.30 -12.86
C ALA A 189 -13.37 -35.63 -13.02
N ILE A 190 -14.52 -36.33 -13.20
CA ILE A 190 -14.89 -37.76 -13.07
C ILE A 190 -15.69 -38.24 -14.32
N CYS A 191 -15.66 -39.53 -14.65
CA CYS A 191 -16.38 -40.15 -15.78
C CYS A 191 -17.72 -40.84 -15.39
N ALA A 192 -18.48 -41.26 -16.41
CA ALA A 192 -19.77 -42.00 -16.40
C ALA A 192 -21.04 -41.13 -16.18
N GLY A 193 -22.18 -41.38 -16.87
CA GLY A 193 -22.43 -42.30 -17.99
C GLY A 193 -23.91 -42.70 -18.14
N ALA A 194 -24.55 -42.36 -19.27
CA ALA A 194 -25.84 -42.89 -19.76
C ALA A 194 -25.94 -42.57 -21.27
N VAL A 195 -25.85 -43.52 -22.21
CA VAL A 195 -26.83 -44.55 -22.61
C VAL A 195 -28.12 -43.93 -23.19
N GLY A 196 -28.30 -44.04 -24.51
CA GLY A 196 -29.51 -43.59 -25.23
C GLY A 196 -29.39 -43.75 -26.75
N MET A 197 -30.06 -44.76 -27.31
CA MET A 197 -30.10 -45.13 -28.74
C MET A 197 -30.71 -44.02 -29.64
N GLY A 198 -30.53 -44.03 -30.97
CA GLY A 198 -30.18 -45.20 -31.78
C GLY A 198 -29.63 -44.95 -33.18
N VAL A 199 -29.22 -46.08 -33.78
CA VAL A 199 -28.49 -46.17 -35.05
C VAL A 199 -29.39 -46.75 -36.13
N THR A 200 -29.49 -46.07 -37.27
CA THR A 200 -29.56 -46.66 -38.63
C THR A 200 -29.08 -45.57 -39.59
N ALA A 201 -27.86 -45.63 -40.13
CA ALA A 201 -27.52 -46.37 -41.36
C ALA A 201 -28.50 -46.03 -42.52
N LYS A 202 -28.06 -45.47 -43.65
CA LYS A 202 -27.02 -46.04 -44.53
C LYS A 202 -26.35 -44.96 -45.40
N ARG A 203 -25.08 -45.13 -45.78
CA ARG A 203 -24.30 -44.18 -46.60
C ARG A 203 -24.73 -44.16 -48.08
N ARG A 204 -24.44 -43.03 -48.73
CA ARG A 204 -24.56 -42.77 -50.18
C ARG A 204 -23.90 -43.85 -51.05
N LYS A 205 -24.55 -44.17 -52.17
CA LYS A 205 -23.97 -43.97 -53.50
C LYS A 205 -25.00 -43.25 -54.36
#